data_AF-A0A2W4N300-F1
#
_entry.id   AF-A0A2W4N300-F1
#
_cell.length_a   1.000
_cell.length_b   1.000
_cell.length_c   1.000
_cell.angle_alpha   90.00
_cell.angle_beta   90.00
_cell.angle_gamma   90.00
#
_symmetry.space_group_name_H-M   'P 1'
#
loop_
_entity.id
_entity.type
_entity.pdbx_description
1 polymer ?
#
loop_
_entity_poly.entity_id
_entity_poly.type
_entity_poly.pdbx_seq_one_letter_code
_entity_poly.pdbx_strand_id
1 'polypeptide(L)'
;MEGGRVRLWSRRGRERTEQFPELQALAGQLRARRALLDGELVVLRADGRPSFPGILERDLAVGPAEARRRAARRPALLVAFDLLAADGDEYLQIPLATRQERLRAILPPGPAAIPIESFAGAGPALFRAACQQDLEGVVCKRLDSPYRPGEKSPLWVKVKRRLQMLCLVGGYTVTG
;
A
#
# COMPACT_ATOMS: atom_id res chain seq x y z
N MET A 1 -8.31 -1.50 11.94
CA MET A 1 -9.70 -1.90 12.27
C MET A 1 -9.86 -1.92 13.77
N GLU A 2 -10.92 -1.31 14.27
CA GLU A 2 -11.30 -1.35 15.67
C GLU A 2 -12.83 -1.43 15.77
N GLY A 3 -13.36 -2.37 16.56
CA GLY A 3 -14.81 -2.52 16.77
C GLY A 3 -15.59 -2.79 15.48
N GLY A 4 -15.02 -3.55 14.54
CA GLY A 4 -15.66 -3.85 13.25
C GLY A 4 -15.69 -2.71 12.25
N ARG A 5 -15.05 -1.56 12.55
CA ARG A 5 -14.91 -0.43 11.63
C ARG A 5 -13.50 -0.34 11.07
N VAL A 6 -13.39 -0.12 9.77
CA VAL A 6 -12.12 0.15 9.09
C VAL A 6 -11.94 1.65 9.03
N ARG A 7 -10.74 2.12 9.38
CA ARG A 7 -10.32 3.51 9.22
C ARG A 7 -9.02 3.53 8.45
N LEU A 8 -8.88 4.51 7.56
CA LEU A 8 -7.76 4.61 6.63
C LEU A 8 -7.05 5.92 6.87
N TRP A 9 -5.73 5.87 6.96
CA TRP A 9 -4.89 7.06 7.05
C TRP A 9 -3.88 7.06 5.92
N SER A 10 -3.78 8.20 5.24
CA SER A 10 -2.70 8.43 4.29
C SER A 10 -1.36 8.54 5.01
N ARG A 11 -0.27 8.41 4.25
CA ARG A 11 1.11 8.65 4.71
C ARG A 11 1.29 10.00 5.44
N ARG A 12 0.48 11.01 5.14
CA ARG A 12 0.52 12.35 5.77
C ARG A 12 -0.38 12.46 7.01
N GLY A 13 -0.92 11.35 7.52
CA GLY A 13 -1.79 11.32 8.69
C GLY A 13 -3.22 11.81 8.44
N ARG A 14 -3.61 12.07 7.19
CA ARG A 14 -5.00 12.47 6.86
C ARG A 14 -5.89 11.24 6.78
N GLU A 15 -7.03 11.28 7.46
CA GLU A 15 -8.05 10.24 7.35
C GLU A 15 -8.67 10.26 5.94
N ARG A 16 -8.87 9.05 5.39
CA ARG A 16 -9.39 8.80 4.03
C ARG A 16 -10.51 7.79 3.99
N THR A 17 -11.06 7.43 5.14
CA THR A 17 -12.07 6.38 5.29
C THR A 17 -13.28 6.60 4.36
N GLU A 18 -13.75 7.84 4.22
CA GLU A 18 -14.94 8.17 3.41
C GLU A 18 -14.73 8.03 1.90
N GLN A 19 -13.50 8.26 1.41
CA GLN A 19 -13.18 8.17 -0.02
C GLN A 19 -13.23 6.72 -0.53
N PHE A 20 -13.03 5.74 0.37
CA PHE A 20 -12.91 4.32 0.04
C PHE A 20 -13.92 3.45 0.82
N PRO A 21 -15.23 3.65 0.61
CA PRO A 21 -16.28 2.93 1.34
C PRO A 21 -16.23 1.41 1.15
N GLU A 22 -15.76 0.93 -0.01
CA GLU A 22 -15.61 -0.49 -0.32
C GLU A 22 -14.65 -1.22 0.64
N LEU A 23 -13.68 -0.50 1.22
CA LEU A 23 -12.68 -1.08 2.13
C LEU A 23 -13.25 -1.39 3.52
N GLN A 24 -14.49 -1.00 3.82
CA GLN A 24 -15.16 -1.48 5.03
C GLN A 24 -15.36 -3.01 5.03
N ALA A 25 -15.42 -3.63 3.84
CA ALA A 25 -15.48 -5.09 3.71
C ALA A 25 -14.26 -5.81 4.32
N LEU A 26 -13.13 -5.10 4.50
CA LEU A 26 -11.96 -5.63 5.20
C LEU A 26 -12.29 -6.06 6.64
N ALA A 27 -13.31 -5.46 7.27
CA ALA A 27 -13.73 -5.84 8.61
C ALA A 27 -14.24 -7.29 8.70
N GLY A 28 -14.94 -7.76 7.67
CA GLY A 28 -15.39 -9.16 7.59
C GLY A 28 -14.31 -10.11 7.05
N GLN A 29 -13.29 -9.58 6.38
CA GLN A 29 -12.21 -10.37 5.80
C GLN A 29 -11.12 -10.73 6.82
N LEU A 30 -10.84 -9.84 7.78
CA LEU A 30 -9.80 -10.05 8.78
C LEU A 30 -10.20 -11.06 9.85
N ARG A 31 -9.30 -12.00 10.15
CA ARG A 31 -9.42 -12.96 11.25
C ARG A 31 -8.82 -12.41 12.55
N ALA A 32 -9.23 -11.20 12.92
CA ALA A 32 -8.81 -10.50 14.13
C ALA A 32 -9.93 -9.56 14.59
N ARG A 33 -10.01 -9.21 15.87
CA ARG A 33 -10.97 -8.19 16.37
C ARG A 33 -10.44 -6.77 16.19
N ARG A 34 -9.12 -6.62 16.33
CA ARG A 34 -8.39 -5.35 16.16
C ARG A 34 -7.11 -5.61 15.39
N ALA A 35 -6.80 -4.76 14.42
CA ALA A 35 -5.54 -4.86 13.67
C ALA A 35 -5.12 -3.50 13.10
N LEU A 36 -3.80 -3.27 13.07
CA LEU A 36 -3.17 -2.15 12.38
C LEU A 36 -2.28 -2.70 11.26
N LEU A 37 -2.66 -2.40 10.01
CA LEU A 37 -1.97 -2.86 8.82
C LEU A 37 -1.23 -1.68 8.17
N ASP A 38 -0.10 -1.97 7.54
CA ASP A 38 0.53 -1.06 6.59
C ASP A 38 0.46 -1.66 5.18
N GLY A 39 0.22 -0.82 4.19
CA GLY A 39 -0.13 -1.26 2.85
C GLY A 39 -0.26 -0.13 1.84
N GLU A 40 -0.42 -0.51 0.57
CA GLU A 40 -0.66 0.41 -0.53
C GLU A 40 -2.10 0.25 -1.02
N LEU A 41 -2.83 1.36 -1.21
CA LEU A 41 -4.11 1.32 -1.90
C LEU A 41 -3.87 1.34 -3.40
N VAL A 42 -4.46 0.37 -4.09
CA VAL A 42 -4.27 0.18 -5.52
C VAL A 42 -5.63 0.15 -6.23
N VAL A 43 -5.73 0.91 -7.32
CA VAL A 43 -6.77 0.74 -8.33
C VAL A 43 -6.12 0.02 -9.51
N LEU A 44 -6.72 -1.08 -9.98
CA LEU A 44 -6.20 -1.81 -11.13
C LEU A 44 -6.84 -1.30 -12.43
N ARG A 45 -6.05 -1.30 -13.49
CA ARG A 45 -6.52 -1.13 -14.88
C ARG A 45 -7.09 -2.45 -15.39
N ALA A 46 -7.73 -2.41 -16.57
CA ALA A 46 -8.23 -3.62 -17.24
C ALA A 46 -7.12 -4.65 -17.56
N ASP A 47 -5.88 -4.18 -17.74
CA ASP A 47 -4.68 -4.99 -17.96
C ASP A 47 -4.07 -5.56 -16.66
N GLY A 48 -4.72 -5.33 -15.51
CA GLY A 48 -4.26 -5.79 -14.20
C GLY A 48 -3.14 -4.96 -13.56
N ARG A 49 -2.68 -3.88 -14.21
CA ARG A 49 -1.61 -3.03 -13.66
C ARG A 49 -2.17 -1.93 -12.74
N PRO A 50 -1.42 -1.50 -11.72
CA PRO A 50 -1.78 -0.36 -10.89
C PRO A 50 -2.00 0.94 -11.70
N SER A 51 -3.07 1.66 -11.38
CA SER A 51 -3.44 2.94 -11.96
C SER A 51 -3.19 4.07 -10.98
N PHE A 52 -2.06 4.77 -11.13
CA PHE A 52 -1.79 5.98 -10.34
C PHE A 52 -2.86 7.08 -10.56
N PRO A 53 -3.31 7.39 -11.79
CA PRO A 53 -4.43 8.30 -11.99
C PRO A 53 -5.74 7.78 -11.36
N GLY A 54 -5.94 6.45 -11.36
CA GLY A 54 -7.10 5.82 -10.76
C GLY A 54 -7.17 6.05 -9.25
N ILE A 55 -6.08 5.82 -8.53
CA ILE A 55 -6.08 6.03 -7.07
C ILE A 55 -6.17 7.52 -6.70
N LEU A 56 -5.55 8.42 -7.47
CA LEU A 56 -5.71 9.87 -7.29
C LEU A 56 -7.15 10.31 -7.50
N GLU A 57 -7.82 9.79 -8.54
CA GLU A 57 -9.24 10.04 -8.75
C GLU A 57 -10.07 9.55 -7.56
N ARG A 58 -9.72 8.42 -6.94
CA ARG A 58 -10.43 7.97 -5.73
C ARG A 58 -10.21 8.91 -4.54
N ASP A 59 -8.98 9.37 -4.31
CA ASP A 59 -8.62 10.27 -3.18
C ASP A 59 -9.32 11.64 -3.27
N LEU A 60 -9.61 12.12 -4.48
CA LEU A 60 -10.27 13.40 -4.74
C LEU A 60 -11.80 13.38 -4.61
N ALA A 61 -12.42 12.27 -4.20
CA ALA A 61 -13.86 12.18 -4.04
C ALA A 61 -14.37 13.13 -2.93
N VAL A 62 -15.38 13.94 -3.23
CA VAL A 62 -16.02 14.85 -2.27
C VAL A 62 -17.41 14.32 -1.89
N GLY A 63 -17.51 13.86 -0.65
CA GLY A 63 -18.75 13.37 -0.05
C GLY A 63 -19.15 11.93 -0.45
N PRO A 64 -20.12 11.34 0.28
CA PRO A 64 -20.39 9.90 0.20
C PRO A 64 -20.93 9.42 -1.15
N ALA A 65 -21.76 10.23 -1.82
CA ALA A 65 -22.36 9.86 -3.10
C ALA A 65 -21.31 9.75 -4.21
N GLU A 66 -20.38 10.71 -4.26
CA GLU A 66 -19.27 10.67 -5.21
C GLU A 66 -18.29 9.53 -4.90
N ALA A 67 -17.95 9.32 -3.62
CA ALA A 67 -17.09 8.23 -3.21
C ALA A 67 -17.64 6.87 -3.66
N ARG A 68 -18.95 6.61 -3.47
CA ARG A 68 -19.62 5.38 -3.94
C ARG A 68 -19.61 5.26 -5.47
N ARG A 69 -19.89 6.36 -6.19
CA ARG A 69 -19.88 6.36 -7.67
C ARG A 69 -18.48 6.04 -8.21
N ARG A 70 -17.44 6.65 -7.63
CA ARG A 70 -16.05 6.40 -8.03
C ARG A 70 -15.60 4.99 -7.62
N ALA A 71 -16.02 4.47 -6.47
CA ALA A 71 -15.79 3.09 -6.03
C ALA A 71 -16.35 2.08 -7.03
N ALA A 72 -17.60 2.25 -7.45
CA ALA A 72 -18.25 1.35 -8.40
C ALA A 72 -17.54 1.31 -9.77
N ARG A 73 -16.98 2.45 -10.21
CA ARG A 73 -16.26 2.55 -11.48
C ARG A 73 -14.80 2.07 -11.38
N ARG A 74 -14.16 2.30 -10.25
CA ARG A 74 -12.72 2.07 -10.00
C ARG A 74 -12.52 1.57 -8.58
N PRO A 75 -12.85 0.30 -8.29
CA PRO A 75 -12.69 -0.24 -6.96
C PRO A 75 -11.21 -0.21 -6.57
N ALA A 76 -10.94 0.25 -5.35
CA ALA A 76 -9.62 0.15 -4.75
C ALA A 76 -9.52 -1.11 -3.89
N LEU A 77 -8.32 -1.67 -3.83
CA LEU A 77 -7.97 -2.76 -2.92
C LEU A 77 -6.72 -2.40 -2.12
N LEU A 78 -6.62 -2.90 -0.89
CA LEU A 78 -5.43 -2.76 -0.06
C LEU A 78 -4.45 -3.90 -0.34
N VAL A 79 -3.26 -3.58 -0.84
CA VAL A 79 -2.13 -4.52 -0.87
C VAL A 79 -1.36 -4.34 0.42
N ALA A 80 -1.68 -5.16 1.42
CA ALA A 80 -1.06 -5.09 2.75
C ALA A 80 0.32 -5.75 2.73
N PHE A 81 1.32 -5.08 3.29
CA PHE A 81 2.70 -5.58 3.31
C PHE A 81 3.32 -5.68 4.70
N ASP A 82 2.64 -5.18 5.74
CA ASP A 82 3.08 -5.29 7.14
C ASP A 82 1.89 -5.37 8.10
N LEU A 83 2.11 -6.00 9.27
CA LEU A 83 1.17 -6.06 10.39
C LEU A 83 1.85 -5.45 11.61
N LEU A 84 1.30 -4.34 12.09
CA LEU A 84 1.90 -3.52 13.14
C LEU A 84 1.36 -3.83 14.53
N ALA A 85 0.10 -4.26 14.62
CA ALA A 85 -0.55 -4.71 15.85
C ALA A 85 -1.75 -5.61 15.53
N ALA A 86 -2.07 -6.55 16.42
CA ALA A 86 -3.30 -7.33 16.36
C ALA A 86 -3.76 -7.77 17.76
N ASP A 87 -5.06 -7.67 18.03
CA ASP A 87 -5.73 -8.22 19.23
C ASP A 87 -5.06 -7.92 20.59
N GLY A 88 -4.40 -6.77 20.71
CA GLY A 88 -3.75 -6.30 21.94
C GLY A 88 -2.22 -6.39 21.90
N ASP A 89 -1.66 -7.14 20.96
CA ASP A 89 -0.21 -7.22 20.77
C ASP A 89 0.30 -6.10 19.85
N GLU A 90 1.45 -5.53 20.21
CA GLU A 90 2.22 -4.63 19.37
C GLU A 90 3.40 -5.35 18.72
N TYR A 91 3.60 -5.17 17.42
CA TYR A 91 4.61 -5.89 16.65
C TYR A 91 5.75 -5.00 16.15
N LEU A 92 5.82 -3.73 16.54
CA LEU A 92 6.81 -2.81 15.97
C LEU A 92 8.28 -3.25 16.19
N GLN A 93 8.56 -3.95 17.30
CA GLN A 93 9.94 -4.38 17.63
C GLN A 93 10.30 -5.78 17.13
N ILE A 94 9.32 -6.58 16.67
CA ILE A 94 9.62 -7.95 16.20
C ILE A 94 10.09 -7.93 14.73
N PRO A 95 10.86 -8.93 14.28
CA PRO A 95 11.36 -9.02 12.90
C PRO A 95 10.26 -8.93 11.83
N LEU A 96 10.54 -8.27 10.71
CA LEU A 96 9.64 -8.17 9.55
C LEU A 96 9.16 -9.55 9.08
N ALA A 97 10.02 -10.56 9.06
CA ALA A 97 9.63 -11.92 8.67
C ALA A 97 8.46 -12.45 9.50
N THR A 98 8.52 -12.28 10.83
CA THR A 98 7.46 -12.69 11.75
C THR A 98 6.19 -11.85 11.56
N ARG A 99 6.31 -10.55 11.28
CA ARG A 99 5.14 -9.69 11.00
C ARG A 99 4.44 -10.11 9.71
N GLN A 100 5.18 -10.46 8.67
CA GLN A 100 4.62 -10.93 7.39
C GLN A 100 3.94 -12.30 7.54
N GLU A 101 4.50 -13.21 8.33
CA GLU A 101 3.87 -14.48 8.65
C GLU A 101 2.53 -14.27 9.37
N ARG A 102 2.53 -13.44 10.43
CA ARG A 102 1.30 -13.09 11.18
C ARG A 102 0.28 -12.38 10.30
N LEU A 103 0.71 -11.48 9.41
CA LEU A 103 -0.16 -10.83 8.44
C LEU A 103 -0.92 -11.86 7.59
N ARG A 104 -0.21 -12.84 7.02
CA ARG A 104 -0.84 -13.89 6.18
C ARG A 104 -1.78 -14.78 6.98
N ALA A 105 -1.48 -15.03 8.25
CA ALA A 105 -2.35 -15.82 9.12
C ALA A 105 -3.72 -15.15 9.34
N ILE A 106 -3.74 -13.81 9.50
CA ILE A 106 -4.97 -13.07 9.81
C ILE A 106 -5.67 -12.46 8.58
N LEU A 107 -4.95 -12.27 7.47
CA LEU A 107 -5.46 -11.65 6.26
C LEU A 107 -5.48 -12.67 5.10
N PRO A 108 -6.58 -13.43 4.92
CA PRO A 108 -6.76 -14.20 3.70
C PRO A 108 -6.88 -13.25 2.49
N PRO A 109 -6.44 -13.64 1.28
CA PRO A 109 -6.70 -12.88 0.06
C PRO A 109 -8.19 -12.68 -0.18
N GLY A 110 -8.60 -11.48 -0.59
CA GLY A 110 -10.00 -11.13 -0.82
C GLY A 110 -10.17 -9.84 -1.60
N PRO A 111 -11.43 -9.44 -1.87
CA PRO A 111 -11.72 -8.29 -2.74
C PRO A 111 -11.32 -6.94 -2.11
N ALA A 112 -11.34 -6.83 -0.78
CA ALA A 112 -10.97 -5.58 -0.10
C ALA A 112 -9.46 -5.46 0.11
N ALA A 113 -8.78 -6.59 0.33
CA ALA A 113 -7.35 -6.60 0.56
C ALA A 113 -6.68 -7.92 0.18
N ILE A 114 -5.38 -7.85 -0.10
CA ILE A 114 -4.51 -9.02 -0.27
C ILE A 114 -3.21 -8.80 0.52
N PRO A 115 -2.64 -9.85 1.14
CA PRO A 115 -1.27 -9.78 1.63
C PRO A 115 -0.30 -9.82 0.45
N ILE A 116 0.75 -8.99 0.46
CA ILE A 116 1.78 -9.02 -0.59
C ILE A 116 2.66 -10.26 -0.46
N GLU A 117 3.03 -10.83 -1.59
CA GLU A 117 4.09 -11.83 -1.66
C GLU A 117 5.47 -11.15 -1.57
N SER A 118 6.43 -11.81 -0.92
CA SER A 118 7.79 -11.31 -0.77
C SER A 118 8.79 -12.39 -1.18
N PHE A 119 9.78 -12.00 -2.00
CA PHE A 119 10.73 -12.93 -2.60
C PHE A 119 12.14 -12.70 -2.05
N ALA A 120 12.51 -13.43 -1.00
CA ALA A 120 13.85 -13.36 -0.42
C ALA A 120 14.91 -13.87 -1.42
N GLY A 121 16.04 -13.16 -1.52
CA GLY A 121 17.15 -13.53 -2.42
C GLY A 121 16.93 -13.26 -3.92
N ALA A 122 15.70 -12.92 -4.35
CA ALA A 122 15.37 -12.75 -5.77
C ALA A 122 15.29 -11.28 -6.23
N GLY A 123 15.86 -10.34 -5.47
CA GLY A 123 15.72 -8.89 -5.70
C GLY A 123 15.96 -8.43 -7.15
N PRO A 124 17.10 -8.76 -7.79
CA PRO A 124 17.36 -8.38 -9.18
C PRO A 124 16.36 -8.98 -10.18
N ALA A 125 15.91 -10.22 -9.96
CA ALA A 125 14.92 -10.86 -10.83
C ALA A 125 13.55 -10.20 -10.68
N LEU A 126 13.13 -9.94 -9.44
CA LEU A 126 11.89 -9.22 -9.14
C LEU A 126 11.90 -7.80 -9.72
N PHE A 127 13.04 -7.10 -9.64
CA PHE A 127 13.17 -5.78 -10.24
C PHE A 127 13.05 -5.80 -11.77
N ARG A 128 13.65 -6.79 -12.44
CA ARG A 128 13.48 -6.98 -13.90
C ARG A 128 12.02 -7.26 -14.26
N ALA A 129 11.36 -8.15 -13.53
CA ALA A 129 9.94 -8.46 -13.73
C ALA A 129 9.06 -7.22 -13.52
N ALA A 130 9.32 -6.44 -12.46
CA ALA A 130 8.62 -5.19 -12.21
C ALA A 130 8.80 -4.19 -13.37
N CYS A 131 10.01 -4.08 -13.92
CA CYS A 131 10.26 -3.22 -15.09
C CYS A 131 9.53 -3.69 -16.35
N GLN A 132 9.50 -5.00 -16.62
CA GLN A 132 8.78 -5.60 -17.75
C GLN A 132 7.26 -5.38 -17.66
N GLN A 133 6.73 -5.24 -16.44
CA GLN A 133 5.33 -4.94 -16.18
C GLN A 133 5.03 -3.43 -16.06
N ASP A 134 6.00 -2.57 -16.39
CA ASP A 134 5.92 -1.11 -16.25
C ASP A 134 5.56 -0.62 -14.82
N LEU A 135 5.96 -1.37 -13.80
CA LEU A 135 5.84 -0.96 -12.40
C LEU A 135 6.97 0.00 -12.03
N GLU A 136 6.76 0.79 -10.96
CA GLU A 136 7.71 1.79 -10.49
C GLU A 136 9.06 1.18 -10.08
N GLY A 137 9.05 -0.06 -9.58
CA GLY A 137 10.23 -0.78 -9.10
C GLY A 137 9.90 -1.70 -7.94
N VAL A 138 10.85 -1.89 -7.03
CA VAL A 138 10.73 -2.78 -5.87
C VAL A 138 11.14 -2.08 -4.57
N VAL A 139 10.69 -2.61 -3.45
CA VAL A 139 11.15 -2.20 -2.11
C VAL A 139 11.85 -3.39 -1.47
N CYS A 140 13.14 -3.24 -1.22
CA CYS A 140 13.95 -4.22 -0.50
C CYS A 140 13.88 -3.91 1.00
N LYS A 141 13.50 -4.89 1.82
CA LYS A 141 13.40 -4.73 3.28
C LYS A 141 14.24 -5.77 3.99
N ARG A 142 14.98 -5.40 5.04
CA ARG A 142 15.70 -6.39 5.86
C ARG A 142 14.71 -7.24 6.68
N LEU A 143 14.81 -8.57 6.60
CA LEU A 143 13.86 -9.48 7.23
C LEU A 143 13.91 -9.45 8.77
N ASP A 144 15.07 -9.13 9.33
CA ASP A 144 15.32 -8.97 10.77
C ASP A 144 14.98 -7.57 11.29
N SER A 145 14.48 -6.66 10.43
CA SER A 145 14.26 -5.27 10.84
C SER A 145 13.03 -5.06 11.72
N PRO A 146 13.11 -4.19 12.74
CA PRO A 146 11.93 -3.64 13.40
C PRO A 146 11.23 -2.66 12.45
N TYR A 147 9.97 -2.34 12.77
CA TYR A 147 9.25 -1.24 12.15
C TYR A 147 9.59 0.08 12.86
N ARG A 148 9.88 1.14 12.09
CA ARG A 148 10.23 2.47 12.61
C ARG A 148 9.20 3.50 12.11
N PRO A 149 8.15 3.81 12.88
CA PRO A 149 7.10 4.73 12.46
C PRO A 149 7.64 6.12 12.15
N GLY A 150 7.20 6.70 11.02
CA GLY A 150 7.56 8.07 10.63
C GLY A 150 8.98 8.27 10.10
N GLU A 151 9.83 7.23 10.13
CA GLU A 151 11.24 7.33 9.75
C GLU A 151 11.50 6.84 8.32
N LYS A 152 12.42 7.54 7.61
CA LYS A 152 13.00 7.02 6.37
C LYS A 152 14.14 6.07 6.71
N SER A 153 13.79 4.83 7.00
CA SER A 153 14.75 3.82 7.45
C SER A 153 15.66 3.30 6.31
N PRO A 154 16.98 3.18 6.53
CA PRO A 154 17.87 2.51 5.56
C PRO A 154 17.60 1.01 5.45
N LEU A 155 16.79 0.45 6.36
CA LEU A 155 16.34 -0.94 6.35
C LEU A 155 15.38 -1.23 5.19
N TRP A 156 14.78 -0.18 4.62
CA TRP A 156 13.79 -0.23 3.55
C TRP A 156 14.30 0.60 2.36
N VAL A 157 14.85 -0.09 1.37
CA VAL A 157 15.48 0.53 0.19
C VAL A 157 14.55 0.42 -1.00
N LYS A 158 14.06 1.56 -1.49
CA LYS A 158 13.27 1.63 -2.72
C LYS A 158 14.19 1.67 -3.94
N VAL A 159 14.12 0.66 -4.79
CA VAL A 159 14.85 0.58 -6.05
C VAL A 159 13.88 0.84 -7.18
N LYS A 160 13.98 2.01 -7.81
CA LYS A 160 13.04 2.45 -8.86
C LYS A 160 13.63 2.24 -10.24
N ARG A 161 12.77 1.92 -11.19
CA ARG A 161 13.06 2.07 -12.62
C ARG A 161 13.34 3.54 -12.90
N ARG A 162 14.49 3.84 -13.50
CA ARG A 162 14.78 5.19 -14.00
C ARG A 162 14.26 5.30 -15.42
N LEU A 163 13.28 6.16 -15.62
CA LEU A 163 12.84 6.57 -16.95
C LEU A 163 13.67 7.80 -17.35
N GLN A 164 14.28 7.74 -18.52
CA GLN A 164 14.94 8.88 -19.13
C GLN A 164 14.05 9.39 -20.27
N MET A 165 13.90 10.71 -20.35
CA MET A 165 13.20 11.38 -21.44
C MET A 165 14.09 12.52 -21.90
N LEU A 166 14.18 12.71 -23.21
CA LEU A 166 14.84 13.86 -23.79
C LEU A 166 13.83 15.00 -23.85
N CYS A 167 14.16 16.11 -23.19
CA CYS A 167 13.27 17.26 -23.05
C CYS A 167 13.97 18.52 -23.58
N LEU A 168 13.23 19.42 -24.23
CA LEU A 168 13.72 20.78 -24.49
C LEU A 168 13.61 21.60 -23.21
N VAL A 169 14.65 22.38 -22.89
CA VAL A 169 14.61 23.35 -21.79
C VAL A 169 13.88 24.60 -22.27
N GLY A 170 12.65 24.81 -21.80
CA GLY A 170 11.80 25.95 -22.18
C GLY A 170 12.00 27.22 -21.35
N GLY A 171 12.81 27.16 -20.29
CA GLY A 171 13.09 28.28 -19.39
C GLY A 171 13.75 27.82 -18.10
N TYR A 172 14.26 28.77 -17.31
CA TYR A 172 14.83 28.53 -15.98
C TYR A 172 14.48 29.70 -15.04
N THR A 173 14.44 29.45 -13.74
CA THR A 173 14.24 30.49 -12.71
C THR A 173 15.51 30.60 -11.89
N VAL A 174 15.96 31.82 -11.61
CA VAL A 174 17.04 32.09 -10.67
C VAL A 174 16.41 32.56 -9.37
N THR A 175 16.53 31.77 -8.32
CA THR A 175 16.32 32.27 -6.95
C THR A 175 17.56 33.03 -6.54
N GLY A 176 17.43 34.36 -6.41
CA GLY A 176 18.38 35.22 -5.69
C GLY A 176 18.15 35.17 -4.19
#